data_AF-A0A5K1DY25-F1
#
_entry.id   AF-A0A5K1DY25-F1
#
_cell.length_a   1.000
_cell.length_b   1.000
_cell.length_c   1.000
_cell.angle_alpha   90.00
_cell.angle_beta   90.00
_cell.angle_gamma   90.00
#
_symmetry.space_group_name_H-M   'P 1'
#
loop_
_entity.id
_entity.type
_entity.pdbx_description
1 polymer ?
#
loop_
_entity_poly.entity_id
_entity_poly.type
_entity_poly.pdbx_seq_one_letter_code
_entity_poly.pdbx_strand_id
1 'polypeptide(L)' 'IDRRQFEKVLAYIECGKKEGATLVTGGKACGSKGYYIEPTIFADVK' A
#
# COMPACT_ATOMS: atom_id res chain seq x y z
N ILE A 1 11.74 8.97 8.49
CA ILE A 1 11.14 7.94 7.62
C ILE A 1 12.01 6.70 7.75
N ASP A 2 11.45 5.58 8.18
CA ASP A 2 12.19 4.34 8.49
C ASP A 2 11.47 3.09 7.96
N ARG A 3 12.13 1.93 8.07
CA ARG A 3 11.62 0.62 7.64
C ARG A 3 10.27 0.27 8.26
N ARG A 4 10.03 0.67 9.51
CA ARG A 4 8.81 0.32 10.25
C ARG A 4 7.60 1.02 9.64
N GLN A 5 7.72 2.30 9.27
CA GLN A 5 6.64 3.00 8.59
C GLN A 5 6.34 2.38 7.21
N PHE A 6 7.37 2.02 6.45
CA PHE A 6 7.22 1.37 5.16
C PHE A 6 6.46 0.05 5.24
N GLU A 7 6.88 -0.85 6.14
CA GLU A 7 6.21 -2.13 6.38
C GLU A 7 4.78 -1.93 6.86
N LYS A 8 4.53 -0.92 7.71
CA LYS A 8 3.18 -0.59 8.19
C LYS A 8 2.25 -0.16 7.07
N VAL A 9 2.72 0.68 6.13
CA VAL A 9 1.89 1.12 4.99
C VAL A 9 1.57 -0.06 4.07
N LEU A 10 2.54 -0.94 3.78
CA LEU A 10 2.30 -2.15 3.01
C LEU A 10 1.28 -3.07 3.68
N ALA A 11 1.36 -3.22 5.01
CA ALA A 11 0.38 -4.00 5.77
C ALA A 11 -1.05 -3.42 5.66
N TYR A 12 -1.21 -2.10 5.69
CA TYR A 12 -2.52 -1.46 5.50
C TYR A 12 -3.07 -1.64 4.08
N ILE A 13 -2.20 -1.58 3.06
CA ILE A 13 -2.61 -1.86 1.68
C ILE A 13 -3.13 -3.30 1.55
N GLU A 14 -2.43 -4.27 2.15
CA GLU A 14 -2.90 -5.67 2.18
C GLU A 14 -4.19 -5.85 2.98
N CYS A 15 -4.39 -5.07 4.04
CA CYS A 15 -5.64 -5.04 4.81
C CYS A 15 -6.82 -4.59 3.93
N GLY A 16 -6.67 -3.45 3.22
CA GLY A 16 -7.72 -2.93 2.34
C GLY A 16 -8.12 -3.91 1.24
N LYS A 17 -7.16 -4.62 0.64
CA LYS A 17 -7.44 -5.70 -0.32
C LYS A 17 -8.26 -6.84 0.30
N LYS A 18 -7.91 -7.26 1.52
CA LYS A 18 -8.60 -8.35 2.23
C LYS A 18 -10.00 -7.98 2.69
N GLU A 19 -10.22 -6.72 3.04
CA GLU A 19 -11.52 -6.18 3.46
C GLU A 19 -12.47 -5.94 2.27
N GLY A 20 -11.99 -6.14 1.03
CA GLY A 20 -12.80 -6.10 -0.18
C GLY A 20 -12.81 -4.75 -0.88
N ALA A 21 -11.93 -3.81 -0.51
CA ALA A 21 -11.75 -2.57 -1.25
C ALA A 21 -11.06 -2.85 -2.60
N THR A 22 -11.49 -2.13 -3.63
CA THR A 22 -10.93 -2.25 -4.99
C THR A 22 -9.64 -1.45 -5.08
N LEU A 23 -8.50 -2.10 -5.26
CA LEU A 23 -7.23 -1.40 -5.53
C LEU A 23 -7.21 -0.92 -6.98
N VAL A 24 -7.38 0.39 -7.19
CA VAL A 24 -7.46 1.01 -8.53
C VAL A 24 -6.07 1.17 -9.15
N THR A 25 -5.09 1.58 -8.35
CA THR A 25 -3.70 1.76 -8.81
C THR A 25 -2.71 1.65 -7.66
N GLY A 26 -1.47 1.32 -7.99
CA GLY A 26 -0.34 1.28 -7.06
C GLY A 26 -0.41 0.12 -6.08
N GLY A 27 -0.21 0.41 -4.80
CA GLY A 27 -0.33 -0.55 -3.72
C GLY A 27 0.87 -1.49 -3.58
N LYS A 28 2.04 -1.08 -4.07
CA LYS A 28 3.28 -1.86 -4.03
C LYS A 28 4.48 -0.99 -3.72
N ALA A 29 5.56 -1.63 -3.28
CA ALA A 29 6.87 -1.01 -3.19
C ALA A 29 7.41 -0.69 -4.60
N CYS A 30 8.11 0.44 -4.75
CA CYS A 30 8.77 0.79 -6.00
C CYS A 30 10.29 0.99 -5.81
N GLY A 31 11.05 0.63 -6.86
CA GLY A 31 12.51 0.65 -6.83
C GLY A 31 13.14 -0.53 -6.08
N SER A 32 14.47 -0.62 -6.12
CA SER A 32 15.26 -1.71 -5.52
C SER A 32 15.92 -1.34 -4.19
N LYS A 33 15.89 -0.06 -3.81
CA LYS A 33 16.46 0.47 -2.56
C LYS A 33 15.59 1.59 -2.00
N GLY A 34 15.62 1.76 -0.68
CA GLY A 34 14.85 2.78 0.03
C GLY A 34 13.44 2.32 0.39
N TYR A 35 12.59 3.29 0.76
CA TYR A 35 11.24 3.07 1.29
C TYR A 35 10.20 3.79 0.42
N TYR A 36 10.14 3.43 -0.86
CA TYR A 36 9.23 4.05 -1.81
C TYR A 36 8.03 3.16 -2.08
N ILE A 37 6.85 3.75 -2.10
CA ILE A 37 5.58 3.07 -2.35
C ILE A 37 4.89 3.82 -3.49
N GLU A 38 4.31 3.07 -4.43
CA GLU A 38 3.53 3.64 -5.51
C GLU A 38 2.34 4.44 -4.96
N PRO A 39 1.97 5.57 -5.59
CA PRO A 39 0.72 6.26 -5.27
C PRO A 39 -0.45 5.28 -5.32
N THR A 40 -1.19 5.18 -4.21
CA THR A 40 -2.17 4.12 -4.01
C THR A 40 -3.57 4.70 -3.87
N ILE A 41 -4.50 4.22 -4.69
CA ILE A 41 -5.92 4.63 -4.66
C ILE A 41 -6.78 3.39 -4.48
N PHE A 42 -7.63 3.40 -3.46
CA PHE A 42 -8.70 2.43 -3.27
C PHE A 42 -10.05 3.05 -3.65
N ALA A 43 -10.91 2.23 -4.25
CA ALA A 43 -12.33 2.50 -4.49
C ALA A 43 -13.19 1.45 -3.78
N ASP A 44 -14.51 1.67 -3.76
CA ASP A 44 -15.50 0.75 -3.18
C ASP A 44 -15.25 0.41 -1.69
N VAL A 45 -14.71 1.38 -0.94
CA VAL A 45 -14.49 1.27 0.51
C VAL A 45 -15.84 1.30 1.23
N LYS A 46 -16.05 0.37 2.18
CA LYS A 46 -17.28 0.25 2.97
C LYS A 46 -17.09 0.76 4.40
#